data_AF-A0A935P3Z3-F1
#
_entry.id   AF-A0A935P3Z3-F1
#
_cell.length_a   1.000
_cell.length_b   1.000
_cell.length_c   1.000
_cell.angle_alpha   90.00
_cell.angle_beta   90.00
_cell.angle_gamma   90.00
#
_symmetry.space_group_name_H-M   'P 1'
#
loop_
_entity.id
_entity.type
_entity.pdbx_description
1 polymer ?
#
loop_
_entity_poly.entity_id
_entity_poly.type
_entity_poly.pdbx_seq_one_letter_code
_entity_poly.pdbx_strand_id
1 'polypeptide(L)'
;MTSSEAPAVALEVKITIVDSDVTADGKLPLVVQFTESGTLVELAGGATAACNGVQLSWNGLGYAARVPQVAAGGQYEVSHLREGVSTTVVVTAPPRPVITSPVAQELVPRSAALPISFVAAGAPRVRVLATAPNGMVRGEPQADSGLITLDARSLSAGAGTLTLTRELEGKLSGTGFHAATFAYSVDRQVPVVWQ
;
A
#
# COMPACT_ATOMS: atom_id res chain seq x y z
N MET A 1 17.38 -15.46 -15.00
CA MET A 1 15.97 -15.01 -14.95
C MET A 1 15.18 -15.93 -15.86
N THR A 2 14.08 -16.49 -15.38
CA THR A 2 13.30 -17.51 -16.09
C THR A 2 12.06 -16.86 -16.68
N SER A 3 11.95 -16.88 -18.00
CA SER A 3 10.70 -16.59 -18.68
C SER A 3 9.74 -17.77 -18.52
N SER A 4 8.46 -17.51 -18.29
CA SER A 4 7.44 -18.53 -18.13
C SER A 4 6.28 -18.32 -19.09
N GLU A 5 5.83 -19.42 -19.68
CA GLU A 5 4.59 -19.49 -20.45
C GLU A 5 3.51 -20.26 -19.68
N ALA A 6 3.63 -20.35 -18.35
CA ALA A 6 2.71 -21.12 -17.54
C ALA A 6 1.29 -20.51 -17.54
N PRO A 7 0.23 -21.34 -17.53
CA PRO A 7 -1.13 -20.86 -17.31
C PRO A 7 -1.30 -20.32 -15.88
N ALA A 8 -2.30 -19.47 -15.65
CA ALA A 8 -2.53 -18.84 -14.35
C ALA A 8 -2.64 -19.85 -13.19
N VAL A 9 -3.23 -21.03 -13.43
CA VAL A 9 -3.38 -22.09 -12.42
C VAL A 9 -2.06 -22.68 -11.92
N ALA A 10 -0.96 -22.48 -12.65
CA ALA A 10 0.39 -22.87 -12.24
C ALA A 10 1.19 -21.70 -11.62
N LEU A 11 0.64 -20.49 -11.66
CA LEU A 11 1.25 -19.28 -11.14
C LEU A 11 0.70 -18.92 -9.76
N GLU A 12 1.58 -18.47 -8.91
CA GLU A 12 1.27 -17.70 -7.71
C GLU A 12 1.36 -16.21 -8.06
N VAL A 13 0.50 -15.39 -7.47
CA VAL A 13 0.49 -13.94 -7.70
C VAL A 13 0.51 -13.17 -6.39
N LYS A 14 1.38 -12.15 -6.34
CA LYS A 14 1.46 -11.20 -5.24
C LYS A 14 1.25 -9.79 -5.76
N ILE A 15 0.23 -9.11 -5.22
CA ILE A 15 -0.10 -7.73 -5.57
C ILE A 15 0.36 -6.80 -4.45
N THR A 16 1.10 -5.76 -4.78
CA THR A 16 1.54 -4.73 -3.82
C THR A 16 1.02 -3.37 -4.26
N ILE A 17 0.31 -2.68 -3.36
CA ILE A 17 -0.32 -1.39 -3.61
C ILE A 17 0.17 -0.39 -2.55
N VAL A 18 0.67 0.77 -2.97
CA VAL A 18 1.08 1.84 -2.05
C VAL A 18 0.27 3.10 -2.36
N ASP A 19 -0.73 3.34 -1.53
CA ASP A 19 -1.75 4.37 -1.70
C ASP A 19 -1.49 5.57 -0.77
N SER A 20 -0.67 6.50 -1.24
CA SER A 20 -0.30 7.68 -0.47
C SER A 20 -1.25 8.85 -0.71
N ASP A 21 -1.56 9.62 0.33
CA ASP A 21 -2.47 10.79 0.31
C ASP A 21 -1.94 11.99 -0.50
N VAL A 22 -0.68 11.91 -0.97
CA VAL A 22 0.04 13.00 -1.66
C VAL A 22 0.32 12.72 -3.15
N THR A 23 -0.46 11.85 -3.80
CA THR A 23 -0.29 11.63 -5.24
C THR A 23 -0.85 12.82 -6.04
N ALA A 24 0.03 13.71 -6.51
CA ALA A 24 -0.34 14.93 -7.24
C ALA A 24 -1.08 14.66 -8.58
N ASP A 25 -0.92 13.47 -9.16
CA ASP A 25 -1.53 13.05 -10.43
C ASP A 25 -2.69 12.06 -10.23
N GLY A 26 -3.12 11.82 -8.99
CA GLY A 26 -4.21 10.88 -8.68
C GLY A 26 -3.92 9.42 -9.04
N LYS A 27 -2.64 9.04 -9.15
CA LYS A 27 -2.21 7.68 -9.46
C LYS A 27 -1.32 7.11 -8.37
N LEU A 28 -1.49 5.83 -8.08
CA LEU A 28 -0.64 5.11 -7.15
C LEU A 28 0.26 4.08 -7.84
N PRO A 29 1.44 3.77 -7.29
CA PRO A 29 2.24 2.63 -7.75
C PRO A 29 1.57 1.32 -7.36
N LEU A 30 1.46 0.42 -8.35
CA LEU A 30 1.00 -0.95 -8.18
C LEU A 30 2.05 -1.89 -8.79
N VAL A 31 2.39 -2.94 -8.07
CA VAL A 31 3.35 -3.97 -8.49
C VAL A 31 2.69 -5.34 -8.39
N VAL A 32 2.84 -6.15 -9.43
CA VAL A 32 2.36 -7.53 -9.51
C VAL A 32 3.56 -8.43 -9.76
N GLN A 33 3.74 -9.42 -8.90
CA GLN A 33 4.77 -10.44 -9.05
C GLN A 33 4.08 -11.77 -9.35
N PHE A 34 4.56 -12.46 -10.38
CA PHE A 34 4.16 -13.83 -10.69
C PHE A 34 5.30 -14.76 -10.30
N THR A 35 5.02 -15.79 -9.50
CA THR A 35 5.98 -16.82 -9.16
C THR A 35 5.51 -18.18 -9.65
N GLU A 36 6.44 -18.98 -10.15
CA GLU A 36 6.22 -20.38 -10.52
C GLU A 36 7.11 -21.23 -9.63
N SER A 37 6.50 -22.09 -8.81
CA SER A 37 7.22 -22.89 -7.80
C SER A 37 8.15 -22.03 -6.92
N GLY A 38 7.67 -20.86 -6.48
CA GLY A 38 8.42 -19.90 -5.66
C GLY A 38 9.49 -19.08 -6.38
N THR A 39 9.70 -19.26 -7.69
CA THR A 39 10.66 -18.47 -8.48
C THR A 39 9.94 -17.36 -9.21
N LEU A 40 10.43 -16.12 -9.10
CA LEU A 40 9.89 -14.98 -9.85
C LEU A 40 10.08 -15.19 -11.37
N VAL A 41 9.00 -15.05 -12.13
CA VAL A 41 9.01 -15.26 -13.59
C VAL A 41 8.62 -14.00 -14.36
N GLU A 42 9.22 -13.85 -15.53
CA GLU A 42 8.75 -12.95 -16.58
C GLU A 42 7.78 -13.71 -17.48
N LEU A 43 6.56 -13.22 -17.64
CA LEU A 43 5.56 -13.72 -18.58
C LEU A 43 6.11 -13.67 -20.03
N ALA A 44 5.96 -14.78 -20.75
CA ALA A 44 6.36 -14.94 -22.14
C ALA A 44 5.18 -15.40 -23.01
N GLY A 45 5.44 -15.77 -24.28
CA GLY A 45 4.40 -16.28 -25.18
C GLY A 45 3.27 -15.29 -25.49
N GLY A 46 3.55 -13.98 -25.40
CA GLY A 46 2.54 -12.93 -25.57
C GLY A 46 1.59 -12.77 -24.39
N ALA A 47 1.85 -13.41 -23.25
CA ALA A 47 1.10 -13.18 -22.03
C ALA A 47 1.32 -11.77 -21.48
N THR A 48 0.26 -11.15 -20.96
CA THR A 48 0.29 -9.77 -20.46
C THR A 48 -0.36 -9.65 -19.10
N ALA A 49 0.04 -8.61 -18.36
CA ALA A 49 -0.60 -8.22 -17.10
C ALA A 49 -1.13 -6.79 -17.18
N ALA A 50 -2.35 -6.55 -16.70
CA ALA A 50 -2.94 -5.22 -16.64
C ALA A 50 -3.66 -5.01 -15.31
N CYS A 51 -3.86 -3.75 -14.90
CA CYS A 51 -4.71 -3.40 -13.77
C CYS A 51 -5.71 -2.31 -14.17
N ASN A 52 -7.01 -2.57 -14.04
CA ASN A 52 -8.08 -1.66 -14.47
C ASN A 52 -7.85 -1.11 -15.90
N GLY A 53 -7.40 -1.97 -16.81
CA GLY A 53 -7.08 -1.61 -18.21
C GLY A 53 -5.73 -0.93 -18.44
N VAL A 54 -4.96 -0.61 -17.38
CA VAL A 54 -3.60 -0.08 -17.50
C VAL A 54 -2.62 -1.24 -17.64
N GLN A 55 -1.92 -1.31 -18.78
CA GLN A 55 -0.89 -2.30 -19.02
C GLN A 55 0.26 -2.15 -18.00
N LEU A 56 0.65 -3.26 -17.38
CA LEU A 56 1.79 -3.32 -16.48
C LEU A 56 3.03 -3.75 -17.26
N SER A 57 4.15 -3.09 -16.98
CA SER A 57 5.43 -3.36 -17.65
C SER A 57 6.38 -4.09 -16.71
N TRP A 58 7.08 -5.09 -17.25
CA TRP A 58 8.15 -5.77 -16.53
C TRP A 58 9.31 -4.82 -16.25
N ASN A 59 9.87 -4.85 -15.03
CA ASN A 59 11.01 -4.04 -14.63
C ASN A 59 12.14 -4.83 -13.94
N GLY A 60 12.12 -6.17 -14.03
CA GLY A 60 13.09 -7.06 -13.39
C GLY A 60 12.76 -7.46 -11.95
N LEU A 61 11.84 -6.76 -11.28
CA LEU A 61 11.35 -7.11 -9.94
C LEU A 61 9.87 -7.53 -9.94
N GLY A 62 9.17 -7.30 -11.05
CA GLY A 62 7.75 -7.57 -11.23
C GLY A 62 7.19 -6.75 -12.38
N TYR A 63 5.87 -6.81 -12.52
CA TYR A 63 5.07 -6.00 -13.43
C TYR A 63 4.57 -4.77 -12.68
N ALA A 64 4.94 -3.57 -13.11
CA ALA A 64 4.62 -2.36 -12.40
C ALA A 64 4.00 -1.30 -13.32
N ALA A 65 3.11 -0.50 -12.74
CA ALA A 65 2.63 0.74 -13.35
C ALA A 65 2.16 1.71 -12.26
N ARG A 66 1.93 2.96 -12.67
CA ARG A 66 1.12 3.89 -11.90
C ARG A 66 -0.32 3.81 -12.41
N VAL A 67 -1.24 3.37 -11.56
CA VAL A 67 -2.66 3.17 -11.90
C VAL A 67 -3.52 4.25 -11.24
N PRO A 68 -4.64 4.65 -11.86
CA PRO A 68 -5.58 5.58 -11.22
C PRO A 68 -5.97 5.10 -9.83
N GLN A 69 -5.95 6.01 -8.86
CA GLN A 69 -6.40 5.72 -7.51
C GLN A 69 -7.93 5.52 -7.52
N VAL A 70 -8.42 4.46 -6.88
CA VAL A 70 -9.86 4.22 -6.72
C VAL A 70 -10.32 4.71 -5.35
N ALA A 71 -11.60 5.05 -5.22
CA ALA A 71 -12.17 5.42 -3.92
C ALA A 71 -12.23 4.22 -2.97
N ALA A 72 -12.38 4.46 -1.67
CA ALA A 72 -12.59 3.41 -0.68
C ALA A 72 -13.80 2.53 -1.07
N GLY A 73 -13.64 1.21 -0.97
CA GLY A 73 -14.62 0.24 -1.47
C GLY A 73 -14.54 -0.04 -2.98
N GLY A 74 -13.82 0.78 -3.74
CA GLY A 74 -13.47 0.52 -5.14
C GLY A 74 -12.48 -0.63 -5.28
N GLN A 75 -12.21 -1.05 -6.51
CA GLN A 75 -11.48 -2.27 -6.81
C GLN A 75 -10.27 -2.03 -7.74
N TYR A 76 -9.18 -2.72 -7.42
CA TYR A 76 -8.06 -2.95 -8.32
C TYR A 76 -8.19 -4.36 -8.90
N GLU A 77 -8.59 -4.43 -10.16
CA GLU A 77 -8.72 -5.66 -10.93
C GLU A 77 -7.44 -5.90 -11.73
N VAL A 78 -6.62 -6.82 -11.25
CA VAL A 78 -5.38 -7.23 -11.92
C VAL A 78 -5.69 -8.44 -12.79
N SER A 79 -5.52 -8.30 -14.11
CA SER A 79 -5.70 -9.38 -15.08
C SER A 79 -4.37 -9.93 -15.58
N HIS A 80 -4.33 -11.24 -15.78
CA HIS A 80 -3.33 -11.98 -16.54
C HIS A 80 -4.01 -12.55 -17.79
N LEU A 81 -3.58 -12.11 -18.97
CA LEU A 81 -4.10 -12.57 -20.25
C LEU A 81 -3.07 -13.46 -20.93
N ARG A 82 -3.47 -14.67 -21.32
CA ARG A 82 -2.62 -15.62 -22.07
C ARG A 82 -3.48 -16.36 -23.09
N GLU A 83 -3.08 -16.35 -24.36
CA GLU A 83 -3.77 -17.07 -25.44
C GLU A 83 -5.29 -16.77 -25.52
N GLY A 84 -5.68 -15.52 -25.22
CA GLY A 84 -7.08 -15.09 -25.19
C GLY A 84 -7.86 -15.43 -23.91
N VAL A 85 -7.25 -16.14 -22.96
CA VAL A 85 -7.84 -16.45 -21.65
C VAL A 85 -7.39 -15.41 -20.62
N SER A 86 -8.35 -14.72 -20.02
CA SER A 86 -8.11 -13.74 -18.95
C SER A 86 -8.41 -14.34 -17.58
N THR A 87 -7.46 -14.25 -16.66
CA THR A 87 -7.62 -14.62 -15.25
C THR A 87 -7.42 -13.38 -14.38
N THR A 88 -8.36 -13.10 -13.47
CA THR A 88 -8.39 -11.83 -12.73
C THR A 88 -8.31 -12.05 -11.23
N VAL A 89 -7.58 -11.16 -10.56
CA VAL A 89 -7.54 -11.01 -9.11
C VAL A 89 -8.07 -9.64 -8.75
N VAL A 90 -8.90 -9.56 -7.71
CA VAL A 90 -9.50 -8.31 -7.24
C VAL A 90 -8.98 -7.97 -5.85
N VAL A 91 -8.51 -6.73 -5.67
CA VAL A 91 -8.17 -6.16 -4.36
C VAL A 91 -9.05 -4.95 -4.11
N THR A 92 -9.82 -4.97 -3.02
CA THR A 92 -10.66 -3.84 -2.62
C THR A 92 -9.85 -2.77 -1.89
N ALA A 93 -10.00 -1.51 -2.28
CA ALA A 93 -9.35 -0.38 -1.62
C ALA A 93 -9.94 -0.18 -0.22
N PRO A 94 -9.11 -0.20 0.85
CA PRO A 94 -9.56 0.07 2.21
C PRO A 94 -9.90 1.57 2.40
N PRO A 95 -10.64 1.92 3.47
CA PRO A 95 -10.81 3.33 3.83
C PRO A 95 -9.47 3.94 4.24
N ARG A 96 -9.20 5.16 3.74
CA ARG A 96 -8.04 5.94 4.19
C ARG A 96 -8.10 6.17 5.70
N PRO A 97 -6.95 6.26 6.39
CA PRO A 97 -6.92 6.63 7.80
C PRO A 97 -7.53 8.01 8.03
N VAL A 98 -8.21 8.16 9.16
CA VAL A 98 -8.77 9.44 9.61
C VAL A 98 -8.16 9.75 10.96
N ILE A 99 -7.13 10.61 10.96
CA ILE A 99 -6.51 11.12 12.17
C ILE A 99 -7.47 12.14 12.80
N THR A 100 -7.84 11.93 14.05
CA THR A 100 -8.74 12.81 14.82
C THR A 100 -7.97 13.75 15.74
N SER A 101 -6.76 13.37 16.15
CA SER A 101 -5.81 14.23 16.85
C SER A 101 -4.39 13.68 16.68
N PRO A 102 -3.38 14.54 16.45
CA PRO A 102 -3.49 15.98 16.24
C PRO A 102 -4.25 16.35 14.96
N VAL A 103 -4.92 17.51 14.96
CA VAL A 103 -5.56 18.08 13.77
C VAL A 103 -4.58 18.94 12.96
N ALA A 104 -4.97 19.31 11.75
CA ALA A 104 -4.12 20.10 10.86
C ALA A 104 -3.72 21.44 11.51
N GLN A 105 -2.42 21.76 11.45
CA GLN A 105 -1.79 22.94 12.03
C GLN A 105 -1.83 23.03 13.56
N GLU A 106 -2.17 21.95 14.25
CA GLU A 106 -2.14 21.91 15.71
C GLU A 106 -0.70 22.09 16.24
N LEU A 107 -0.57 22.78 17.37
CA LEU A 107 0.68 22.91 18.11
C LEU A 107 0.91 21.62 18.93
N VAL A 108 1.86 20.81 18.49
CA VAL A 108 2.10 19.47 19.04
C VAL A 108 3.35 19.46 19.91
N PRO A 109 3.25 19.09 21.21
CA PRO A 109 4.41 19.00 22.08
C PRO A 109 5.33 17.84 21.68
N ARG A 110 6.63 18.09 21.67
CA ARG A 110 7.65 17.06 21.47
C ARG A 110 7.83 16.23 22.74
N SER A 111 7.15 15.08 22.81
CA SER A 111 7.13 14.22 23.99
C SER A 111 7.58 12.79 23.70
N ALA A 112 7.94 12.05 24.75
CA ALA A 112 8.36 10.65 24.65
C ALA A 112 7.21 9.70 24.25
N ALA A 113 5.97 10.15 24.43
CA ALA A 113 4.77 9.36 24.23
C ALA A 113 3.65 10.28 23.73
N LEU A 114 3.83 10.84 22.54
CA LEU A 114 2.80 11.64 21.88
C LEU A 114 1.63 10.73 21.49
N PRO A 115 0.41 10.94 22.01
CA PRO A 115 -0.76 10.19 21.56
C PRO A 115 -1.23 10.72 20.19
N ILE A 116 -1.52 9.81 19.27
CA ILE A 116 -2.20 10.08 18.02
C ILE A 116 -3.48 9.25 17.99
N SER A 117 -4.62 9.93 17.96
CA SER A 117 -5.95 9.31 17.89
C SER A 117 -6.45 9.27 16.45
N PHE A 118 -7.15 8.21 16.09
CA PHE A 118 -7.70 8.01 14.76
C PHE A 118 -8.94 7.11 14.80
N VAL A 119 -9.74 7.13 13.73
CA VAL A 119 -10.89 6.21 13.60
C VAL A 119 -10.37 4.81 13.31
N ALA A 120 -10.64 3.81 14.15
CA ALA A 120 -10.20 2.43 13.88
C ALA A 120 -10.91 1.83 12.65
N ALA A 121 -10.22 0.99 11.87
CA ALA A 121 -10.82 0.30 10.72
C ALA A 121 -10.46 -1.19 10.63
N GLY A 122 -9.88 -1.76 11.69
CA GLY A 122 -9.57 -3.19 11.76
C GLY A 122 -8.42 -3.63 10.85
N ALA A 123 -7.54 -2.73 10.41
CA ALA A 123 -6.30 -3.14 9.76
C ALA A 123 -5.45 -3.97 10.74
N PRO A 124 -4.72 -5.00 10.26
CA PRO A 124 -3.87 -5.79 11.15
C PRO A 124 -2.76 -4.94 11.77
N ARG A 125 -2.29 -3.90 11.06
CA ARG A 125 -1.24 -3.00 11.52
C ARG A 125 -1.49 -1.56 11.10
N VAL A 126 -1.11 -0.65 11.98
CA VAL A 126 -0.94 0.78 11.72
C VAL A 126 0.46 1.22 12.13
N ARG A 127 0.98 2.22 11.45
CA ARG A 127 2.26 2.85 11.79
C ARG A 127 2.13 4.36 11.65
N VAL A 128 2.82 5.09 12.50
CA VAL A 128 2.95 6.54 12.38
C VAL A 128 4.37 6.94 12.00
N LEU A 129 4.49 7.97 11.18
CA LEU A 129 5.72 8.67 10.87
C LEU A 129 5.50 10.15 11.12
N ALA A 130 6.47 10.80 11.76
CA ALA A 130 6.49 12.25 11.93
C ALA A 130 7.70 12.85 11.23
N THR A 131 7.52 14.00 10.60
CA THR A 131 8.62 14.81 10.03
C THR A 131 8.69 16.17 10.71
N ALA A 132 9.90 16.71 10.81
CA ALA A 132 10.20 18.05 11.29
C ALA A 132 11.42 18.60 10.50
N PRO A 133 11.82 19.87 10.68
CA PRO A 133 12.95 20.44 9.93
C PRO A 133 14.26 19.68 10.09
N ASN A 134 14.49 19.06 11.26
CA ASN A 134 15.71 18.32 11.55
C ASN A 134 15.67 16.83 11.14
N GLY A 135 14.55 16.31 10.64
CA GLY A 135 14.47 14.92 10.21
C GLY A 135 13.10 14.27 10.42
N MET A 136 13.11 12.95 10.61
CA MET A 136 11.90 12.16 10.80
C MET A 136 12.05 11.17 11.95
N VAL A 137 10.94 10.84 12.59
CA VAL A 137 10.82 9.70 13.51
C VAL A 137 9.74 8.76 13.02
N ARG A 138 9.94 7.47 13.24
CA ARG A 138 9.01 6.42 12.84
C ARG A 138 8.64 5.61 14.08
N GLY A 139 7.34 5.46 14.32
CA GLY A 139 6.85 4.57 15.36
C GLY A 139 6.91 3.11 14.90
N GLU A 140 6.97 2.20 15.86
CA GLU A 140 6.79 0.76 15.58
C GLU A 140 5.36 0.47 15.12
N PRO A 141 5.15 -0.54 14.26
CA PRO A 141 3.80 -0.99 13.90
C PRO A 141 3.02 -1.44 15.14
N GLN A 142 1.75 -1.04 15.23
CA GLN A 142 0.82 -1.40 16.31
C GLN A 142 -0.52 -1.87 15.73
N ALA A 143 -1.37 -2.47 16.56
CA ALA A 143 -2.73 -2.83 16.16
C ALA A 143 -3.59 -1.59 15.85
N ASP A 144 -4.51 -1.70 14.89
CA ASP A 144 -5.48 -0.65 14.55
C ASP A 144 -6.55 -0.53 15.67
N SER A 145 -6.17 0.12 16.77
CA SER A 145 -7.00 0.30 17.97
C SER A 145 -7.71 1.66 18.04
N GLY A 146 -7.41 2.57 17.11
CA GLY A 146 -7.82 3.97 17.16
C GLY A 146 -6.89 4.89 17.97
N LEU A 147 -5.81 4.35 18.56
CA LEU A 147 -4.80 5.09 19.28
C LEU A 147 -3.40 4.50 18.99
N ILE A 148 -2.41 5.37 18.78
CA ILE A 148 -1.00 5.01 18.67
C ILE A 148 -0.13 6.05 19.37
N THR A 149 0.99 5.63 19.95
CA THR A 149 1.95 6.55 20.58
C THR A 149 3.25 6.66 19.79
N LEU A 150 3.85 7.85 19.78
CA LEU A 150 5.12 8.14 19.11
C LEU A 150 6.11 8.83 20.05
N ASP A 151 7.37 8.41 20.05
CA ASP A 151 8.45 9.20 20.65
C ASP A 151 8.90 10.29 19.68
N ALA A 152 8.47 11.53 19.97
CA ALA A 152 8.74 12.71 19.16
C ALA A 152 9.80 13.64 19.78
N ARG A 153 10.50 13.22 20.84
CA ARG A 153 11.46 14.09 21.57
C ARG A 153 12.62 14.58 20.72
N SER A 154 13.05 13.79 19.75
CA SER A 154 14.19 14.10 18.90
C SER A 154 13.85 15.10 17.78
N LEU A 155 12.58 15.44 17.59
CA LEU A 155 12.17 16.42 16.58
C LEU A 155 12.55 17.85 17.01
N SER A 156 12.83 18.72 16.04
CA SER A 156 12.98 20.16 16.28
C SER A 156 11.62 20.84 16.25
N ALA A 157 11.49 21.97 16.95
CA ALA A 157 10.33 22.84 16.81
C ALA A 157 10.17 23.35 15.36
N GLY A 158 8.93 23.65 14.96
CA GLY A 158 8.60 24.17 13.63
C GLY A 158 7.64 23.28 12.83
N ALA A 159 7.40 23.65 11.57
CA ALA A 159 6.45 22.96 10.70
C ALA A 159 6.87 21.50 10.43
N GLY A 160 5.89 20.60 10.43
CA GLY A 160 6.10 19.19 10.19
C GLY A 160 4.85 18.48 9.71
N THR A 161 4.93 17.15 9.58
CA THR A 161 3.78 16.32 9.21
C THR A 161 3.69 15.11 10.13
N LEU A 162 2.45 14.66 10.37
CA LEU A 162 2.13 13.34 10.90
C LEU A 162 1.49 12.52 9.78
N THR A 163 2.06 11.36 9.52
CA THR A 163 1.55 10.39 8.54
C THR A 163 1.13 9.13 9.29
N LEU A 164 -0.15 8.78 9.22
CA LEU A 164 -0.66 7.49 9.69
C LEU A 164 -0.83 6.57 8.48
N THR A 165 -0.21 5.40 8.54
CA THR A 165 -0.29 4.36 7.51
C THR A 165 -1.00 3.15 8.07
N ARG A 166 -1.99 2.62 7.35
CA ARG A 166 -2.55 1.28 7.53
C ARG A 166 -1.86 0.32 6.58
N GLU A 167 -1.47 -0.83 7.11
CA GLU A 167 -0.91 -1.93 6.33
C GLU A 167 -1.88 -3.11 6.40
N LEU A 168 -2.31 -3.59 5.24
CA LEU A 168 -3.17 -4.76 5.11
C LEU A 168 -2.43 -5.82 4.29
N GLU A 169 -2.60 -7.07 4.67
CA GLU A 169 -2.10 -8.22 3.93
C GLU A 169 -3.12 -9.35 4.00
N GLY A 170 -3.17 -10.18 2.97
CA GLY A 170 -4.12 -11.27 2.94
C GLY A 170 -3.98 -12.20 1.76
N LYS A 171 -4.74 -13.31 1.84
CA LYS A 171 -4.91 -14.28 0.76
C LYS A 171 -6.21 -13.97 0.01
N LEU A 172 -6.19 -14.16 -1.30
CA LEU A 172 -7.35 -14.01 -2.18
C LEU A 172 -7.75 -15.39 -2.66
N SER A 173 -9.05 -15.68 -2.63
CA SER A 173 -9.60 -16.99 -2.98
C SER A 173 -10.43 -16.91 -4.27
N GLY A 174 -10.61 -18.05 -4.95
CA GLY A 174 -11.43 -18.12 -6.16
C GLY A 174 -10.86 -17.38 -7.38
N THR A 175 -9.56 -17.10 -7.42
CA THR A 175 -8.93 -16.24 -8.44
C THR A 175 -8.51 -16.96 -9.71
N GLY A 176 -8.53 -18.30 -9.75
CA GLY A 176 -8.00 -19.10 -10.87
C GLY A 176 -6.47 -19.26 -10.88
N PHE A 177 -5.76 -18.58 -9.98
CA PHE A 177 -4.33 -18.77 -9.74
C PHE A 177 -4.06 -19.92 -8.76
N HIS A 178 -2.84 -20.46 -8.76
CA HIS A 178 -2.42 -21.44 -7.75
C HIS A 178 -2.57 -20.86 -6.33
N ALA A 179 -2.08 -19.63 -6.16
CA ALA A 179 -2.27 -18.83 -4.96
C ALA A 179 -2.29 -17.35 -5.33
N ALA A 180 -3.06 -16.56 -4.59
CA ALA A 180 -3.08 -15.11 -4.74
C ALA A 180 -2.96 -14.43 -3.37
N THR A 181 -2.07 -13.46 -3.27
CA THR A 181 -1.86 -12.66 -2.05
C THR A 181 -1.78 -11.18 -2.39
N PHE A 182 -2.05 -10.34 -1.39
CA PHE A 182 -1.85 -8.90 -1.52
C PHE A 182 -1.17 -8.31 -0.29
N ALA A 183 -0.50 -7.18 -0.53
CA ALA A 183 -0.06 -6.23 0.49
C ALA A 183 -0.54 -4.83 0.05
N TYR A 184 -1.27 -4.14 0.92
CA TYR A 184 -1.83 -2.82 0.66
C TYR A 184 -1.39 -1.87 1.78
N SER A 185 -0.71 -0.79 1.43
CA SER A 185 -0.42 0.32 2.32
C SER A 185 -1.27 1.52 1.94
N VAL A 186 -2.03 2.09 2.88
CA VAL A 186 -2.79 3.33 2.67
C VAL A 186 -2.45 4.33 3.76
N ASP A 187 -2.17 5.58 3.38
CA ASP A 187 -1.83 6.62 4.34
C ASP A 187 -2.75 7.84 4.32
N ARG A 188 -2.64 8.62 5.40
CA ARG A 188 -3.20 9.96 5.58
C ARG A 188 -2.14 10.86 6.18
N GLN A 189 -2.01 12.07 5.66
CA GLN A 189 -1.09 13.08 6.20
C GLN A 189 -1.85 14.22 6.84
N VAL A 190 -1.34 14.70 7.98
CA VAL A 190 -1.82 15.89 8.67
C VAL A 190 -0.62 16.81 8.94
N PRO A 191 -0.62 18.06 8.44
CA PRO A 191 0.42 19.01 8.78
C PRO A 191 0.28 19.43 10.25
N VAL A 192 1.38 19.60 10.96
CA VAL A 192 1.43 20.02 12.38
C VAL A 192 2.55 21.02 12.61
N VAL A 193 2.56 21.64 13.80
CA VAL A 193 3.64 22.53 14.24
C VAL A 193 4.22 22.01 15.55
N TRP A 194 5.48 21.58 15.54
CA TRP A 194 6.18 21.06 16.70
C TRP A 194 6.59 22.18 17.66
N GLN A 195 6.38 21.98 18.97
CA GLN A 195 6.84 22.86 20.05
C GLN A 195 7.63 22.10 21.12
#